data_AF-A0A4Y1ZHF3-F1
#
_entry.id   AF-A0A4Y1ZHF3-F1
#
_cell.length_a   1.000
_cell.length_b   1.000
_cell.length_c   1.000
_cell.angle_alpha   90.00
_cell.angle_beta   90.00
_cell.angle_gamma   90.00
#
_symmetry.space_group_name_H-M   'P 1'
#
loop_
_entity.id
_entity.type
_entity.pdbx_description
1 polymer ?
#
loop_
_entity_poly.entity_id
_entity_poly.type
_entity_poly.pdbx_seq_one_letter_code
_entity_poly.pdbx_strand_id
1 'polypeptide(L)'
;MLVPLIILLLIEHMRFWPTYLAHFIKGSAPIKKSEPRPRSYVPPRIGLSLIENGKIRHDHLTEIGKTQLWLRQELRKFGYRNIHQVNYLTMDSLGNFYMDLKKYLR
;
A
#
# COMPACT_ATOMS: atom_id res chain seq x y z
N MET A 1 -2.95 46.37 48.15
CA MET A 1 -3.98 45.42 48.63
C MET A 1 -5.01 45.11 47.53
N LEU A 2 -4.59 44.66 46.32
CA LEU A 2 -5.49 44.41 45.17
C LEU A 2 -5.28 43.04 44.49
N VAL A 3 -4.52 42.13 45.10
CA VAL A 3 -4.32 40.76 44.63
C VAL A 3 -5.50 39.80 44.90
N PRO A 4 -6.31 39.92 45.97
CA PRO A 4 -7.37 38.93 46.24
C PRO A 4 -8.60 39.05 45.33
N LEU A 5 -8.81 40.21 44.69
CA LEU A 5 -9.99 40.48 43.85
C LEU A 5 -9.93 39.75 42.50
N ILE A 6 -8.72 39.55 41.97
CA ILE A 6 -8.51 38.83 40.69
C ILE A 6 -8.73 37.32 40.87
N ILE A 7 -8.35 36.78 42.03
CA ILE A 7 -8.52 35.36 42.35
C ILE A 7 -10.01 35.02 42.51
N LEU A 8 -10.79 35.90 43.14
CA LEU A 8 -12.25 35.75 43.23
C LEU A 8 -12.93 35.78 41.86
N LEU A 9 -12.49 36.66 40.95
CA LEU A 9 -13.04 36.77 39.60
C LEU A 9 -12.73 35.54 38.73
N LEU A 10 -11.59 34.89 38.96
CA LEU A 10 -11.19 33.64 38.30
C LEU A 10 -11.97 32.42 38.79
N ILE A 11 -12.28 32.35 40.09
CA ILE A 11 -13.05 31.24 40.68
C ILE A 11 -14.51 31.30 40.22
N GLU A 12 -15.07 32.49 40.04
CA GLU A 12 -16.44 32.67 39.53
C GLU A 12 -16.58 32.21 38.07
N HIS A 13 -15.55 32.45 37.25
CA HIS A 13 -15.50 31.98 35.86
C HIS A 13 -15.37 30.44 35.74
N MET A 14 -14.74 29.79 36.74
CA MET A 14 -14.60 28.33 36.77
C MET A 14 -15.87 27.60 37.21
N ARG A 15 -16.79 28.25 37.93
CA ARG A 15 -18.07 27.63 38.35
C ARG A 15 -19.07 27.44 37.21
N PHE A 16 -18.91 28.15 36.08
CA PHE A 16 -19.85 28.14 34.96
C PHE A 16 -19.41 27.30 33.75
N TRP A 17 -18.23 26.69 33.78
CA TRP A 17 -17.74 25.84 32.68
C TRP A 17 -18.49 24.50 32.46
N PRO A 18 -19.08 23.83 33.48
CA PRO A 18 -19.56 22.46 33.26
C PRO A 18 -20.87 22.37 32.45
N THR A 19 -21.63 23.45 32.29
CA THR A 19 -22.87 23.45 31.48
C THR A 19 -22.63 23.70 29.99
N TYR A 20 -21.63 24.50 29.64
CA TYR A 20 -21.30 24.79 28.24
C TYR A 20 -20.62 23.61 27.52
N LEU A 21 -19.86 22.78 28.25
CA LEU A 21 -19.17 21.62 27.68
C LEU A 21 -20.15 20.54 27.21
N ALA A 22 -21.32 20.42 27.85
CA ALA A 22 -22.30 19.37 27.54
C ALA A 22 -22.93 19.53 26.14
N HIS A 23 -22.99 20.74 25.59
CA HIS A 23 -23.53 20.98 24.25
C HIS A 23 -22.56 20.56 23.14
N PHE A 24 -21.24 20.62 23.41
CA PHE A 24 -20.18 20.37 22.41
C PHE A 24 -19.85 18.88 22.23
N ILE A 25 -20.24 18.03 23.20
CA ILE A 25 -19.96 16.58 23.15
C ILE A 25 -21.08 15.82 22.39
N LYS A 26 -22.20 16.49 22.06
CA LYS A 26 -23.39 15.86 21.45
C LYS A 26 -23.34 15.70 19.92
N GLY A 27 -22.14 15.74 19.31
CA GLY A 27 -21.95 15.78 17.85
C GLY A 27 -21.07 14.68 17.26
N SER A 28 -20.42 13.84 18.07
CA SER A 28 -19.65 12.71 17.55
C SER A 28 -20.46 11.43 17.72
N ALA A 29 -21.34 11.17 16.75
CA ALA A 29 -21.83 9.82 16.51
C ALA A 29 -20.63 8.86 16.54
N PRO A 30 -20.74 7.66 17.12
CA PRO A 30 -19.64 6.72 17.11
C PRO A 30 -19.23 6.54 15.65
N ILE A 31 -17.99 6.90 15.33
CA ILE A 31 -17.38 6.48 14.09
C ILE A 31 -17.46 4.96 14.17
N LYS A 32 -18.45 4.36 13.51
CA LYS A 32 -18.40 2.94 13.17
C LYS A 32 -17.10 2.85 12.40
N LYS A 33 -16.04 2.39 13.08
CA LYS A 33 -14.85 1.87 12.43
C LYS A 33 -15.44 0.86 11.48
N SER A 34 -15.60 1.23 10.22
CA SER A 34 -16.00 0.29 9.20
C SER A 34 -14.90 -0.75 9.30
N GLU A 35 -15.23 -1.93 9.82
CA GLU A 35 -14.35 -3.08 9.73
C GLU A 35 -13.84 -3.05 8.30
N PRO A 36 -12.52 -3.06 8.07
CA PRO A 36 -12.00 -3.09 6.72
C PRO A 36 -12.75 -4.23 6.07
N ARG A 37 -13.64 -3.91 5.09
CA ARG A 37 -14.39 -4.93 4.38
C ARG A 37 -13.34 -5.96 4.02
N PRO A 38 -13.46 -7.24 4.44
CA PRO A 38 -12.44 -8.20 4.10
C PRO A 38 -12.24 -8.03 2.61
N ARG A 39 -11.06 -7.56 2.18
CA ARG A 39 -10.76 -7.44 0.75
C ARG A 39 -11.11 -8.81 0.25
N SER A 40 -12.20 -8.91 -0.53
CA SER A 40 -12.69 -10.20 -0.99
C SER A 40 -11.48 -10.87 -1.61
N TYR A 41 -10.96 -11.90 -0.96
CA TYR A 41 -9.68 -12.47 -1.32
C TYR A 41 -9.90 -13.09 -2.69
N VAL A 42 -9.52 -12.35 -3.73
CA VAL A 42 -9.48 -12.87 -5.09
C VAL A 42 -8.14 -13.60 -5.16
N PRO A 43 -8.12 -14.94 -5.17
CA PRO A 43 -6.88 -15.65 -5.31
C PRO A 43 -6.21 -15.15 -6.60
N PRO A 44 -4.91 -14.79 -6.57
CA PRO A 44 -4.22 -14.39 -7.78
C PRO A 44 -4.38 -15.51 -8.80
N ARG A 45 -4.84 -15.14 -10.00
CA ARG A 45 -4.91 -16.10 -11.11
C ARG A 45 -3.49 -16.54 -11.43
N ILE A 46 -3.33 -17.80 -11.84
CA ILE A 46 -2.04 -18.36 -12.24
C ILE A 46 -1.36 -17.37 -13.19
N GLY A 47 -0.14 -16.95 -12.83
CA GLY A 47 0.52 -15.86 -13.52
C GLY A 47 0.96 -16.22 -14.93
N LEU A 48 1.04 -15.19 -15.77
CA LEU A 48 1.48 -15.30 -17.16
C LEU A 48 3.01 -15.29 -17.23
N SER A 49 3.60 -16.27 -17.93
CA SER A 49 5.06 -16.38 -18.03
C SER A 49 5.62 -15.41 -19.07
N LEU A 50 6.43 -14.46 -18.64
CA LEU A 50 7.06 -13.47 -19.53
C LEU A 50 8.40 -13.96 -20.10
N ILE A 51 9.09 -14.83 -19.35
CA ILE A 51 10.36 -15.43 -19.75
C ILE A 51 10.29 -16.92 -19.47
N GLU A 52 10.66 -17.73 -20.47
CA GLU A 52 10.78 -19.18 -20.36
C GLU A 52 12.13 -19.61 -20.95
N ASN A 53 12.91 -20.39 -20.21
CA ASN A 53 14.26 -20.83 -20.60
C ASN A 53 15.18 -19.69 -21.07
N GLY A 54 15.07 -18.51 -20.44
CA GLY A 54 15.84 -17.31 -20.82
C GLY A 54 15.48 -16.69 -22.17
N LYS A 55 14.32 -17.05 -22.74
CA LYS A 55 13.72 -16.42 -23.93
C LYS A 55 12.48 -15.63 -23.54
N ILE A 56 12.29 -14.49 -24.19
CA ILE A 56 11.14 -13.61 -23.97
C ILE A 56 9.92 -14.17 -24.71
N ARG A 57 8.77 -14.15 -24.06
CA ARG A 57 7.48 -14.46 -24.67
C ARG A 57 6.75 -13.19 -25.10
N HIS A 58 6.91 -12.83 -26.37
CA HIS A 58 6.28 -11.62 -26.94
C HIS A 58 4.75 -11.68 -26.92
N ASP A 59 4.17 -12.86 -27.13
CA ASP A 59 2.71 -13.04 -27.11
C ASP A 59 2.13 -12.65 -25.74
N HIS A 60 2.76 -13.14 -24.68
CA HIS A 60 2.35 -12.87 -23.30
C HIS A 60 2.61 -11.41 -22.90
N LEU A 61 3.71 -10.80 -23.36
CA LEU A 61 3.94 -9.37 -23.18
C LEU A 61 2.84 -8.53 -23.86
N THR A 62 2.40 -8.95 -25.06
CA THR A 62 1.33 -8.27 -25.80
C THR A 62 0.00 -8.38 -25.06
N GLU A 63 -0.30 -9.55 -24.49
CA GLU A 63 -1.51 -9.79 -23.68
C GLU A 63 -1.60 -8.85 -22.46
N ILE A 64 -0.47 -8.56 -21.82
CA ILE A 64 -0.41 -7.60 -20.70
C ILE A 64 -0.15 -6.15 -21.14
N GLY A 65 -0.15 -5.87 -22.45
CA GLY A 65 0.07 -4.54 -23.01
C GLY A 65 1.47 -3.97 -22.71
N LYS A 66 2.47 -4.83 -22.58
CA LYS A 66 3.88 -4.45 -22.29
C LYS A 66 4.79 -4.74 -23.46
N THR A 67 5.96 -4.12 -23.42
CA THR A 67 6.99 -4.28 -24.45
C THR A 67 8.22 -5.00 -23.90
N GLN A 68 9.05 -5.52 -24.80
CA GLN A 68 10.34 -6.09 -24.44
C GLN A 68 11.26 -5.07 -23.74
N LEU A 69 11.16 -3.79 -24.11
CA LEU A 69 11.92 -2.71 -23.45
C LEU A 69 11.50 -2.55 -22.00
N TRP A 70 10.19 -2.56 -21.73
CA TRP A 70 9.65 -2.53 -20.36
C TRP A 70 10.17 -3.71 -19.53
N LEU A 71 10.13 -4.93 -20.09
CA LEU A 71 10.61 -6.12 -19.39
C LEU A 71 12.09 -6.00 -19.00
N ARG A 72 12.93 -5.49 -19.91
CA ARG A 72 14.36 -5.24 -19.63
C ARG A 72 14.57 -4.16 -18.57
N GLN A 73 13.73 -3.14 -18.54
CA GLN A 73 13.76 -2.12 -17.49
C GLN A 73 13.40 -2.71 -16.14
N GLU A 74 12.38 -3.58 -16.05
CA GLU A 74 12.04 -4.24 -14.80
C GLU A 74 13.16 -5.16 -14.31
N LEU A 75 13.74 -5.98 -15.19
CA LEU A 75 14.89 -6.82 -14.84
C LEU A 75 16.07 -6.02 -14.27
N ARG A 76 16.31 -4.82 -14.81
CA ARG A 76 17.33 -3.91 -14.29
C ARG A 76 17.04 -3.41 -12.88
N LYS A 77 15.77 -3.19 -12.52
CA LYS A 77 15.39 -2.83 -11.14
C LYS A 77 15.67 -3.97 -10.17
N PHE A 78 15.55 -5.22 -10.62
CA PHE A 78 15.94 -6.40 -9.85
C PHE A 78 17.46 -6.68 -9.85
N GLY A 79 18.27 -5.88 -10.55
CA GLY A 79 19.73 -6.05 -10.62
C GLY A 79 20.22 -6.93 -11.76
N TYR A 80 19.34 -7.48 -12.60
CA TYR A 80 19.71 -8.33 -13.73
C TYR A 80 19.89 -7.51 -15.00
N ARG A 81 21.13 -7.46 -15.50
CA ARG A 81 21.47 -6.77 -16.76
C ARG A 81 21.24 -7.64 -17.99
N ASN A 82 21.42 -8.95 -17.83
CA ASN A 82 21.32 -9.91 -18.92
C ASN A 82 20.10 -10.82 -18.70
N ILE A 83 19.21 -10.84 -19.68
CA ILE A 83 17.99 -11.64 -19.62
C ILE A 83 18.27 -13.14 -19.56
N HIS A 84 19.40 -13.59 -20.11
CA HIS A 84 19.80 -15.00 -20.09
C HIS A 84 20.19 -15.51 -18.69
N GLN A 85 20.32 -14.61 -17.70
CA GLN A 85 20.49 -14.98 -16.29
C GLN A 85 19.18 -15.48 -15.66
N VAL A 86 18.04 -15.09 -16.24
CA VAL A 86 16.70 -15.45 -15.77
C VAL A 86 16.22 -16.67 -16.55
N ASN A 87 15.91 -17.76 -15.84
CA ASN A 87 15.38 -18.97 -16.43
C ASN A 87 13.87 -18.85 -16.66
N TYR A 88 13.14 -18.46 -15.62
CA TYR A 88 11.71 -18.20 -15.69
C TYR A 88 11.35 -16.88 -15.03
N LEU A 89 10.38 -16.18 -15.60
CA LEU A 89 9.74 -15.02 -14.97
C LEU A 89 8.25 -15.08 -15.23
N THR A 90 7.46 -14.99 -14.17
CA THR A 90 6.00 -15.02 -14.23
C THR A 90 5.43 -13.83 -13.48
N MET A 91 4.34 -13.27 -13.97
CA MET A 91 3.63 -12.16 -13.32
C MET A 91 2.18 -12.56 -13.05
N ASP A 92 1.72 -12.40 -11.81
CA ASP A 92 0.32 -12.67 -11.47
C ASP A 92 -0.61 -11.48 -11.81
N SER A 93 -1.91 -11.68 -11.62
CA SER A 93 -2.92 -10.64 -11.85
C SER A 93 -2.85 -9.45 -10.88
N LEU A 94 -2.07 -9.58 -9.80
CA LEU A 94 -1.85 -8.53 -8.80
C LEU A 94 -0.56 -7.73 -9.08
N GLY A 95 0.25 -8.16 -10.06
CA GLY A 95 1.52 -7.55 -10.42
C GLY A 95 2.73 -8.08 -9.64
N ASN A 96 2.59 -9.20 -8.92
CA ASN A 96 3.71 -9.84 -8.25
C ASN A 96 4.55 -10.61 -9.27
N PHE A 97 5.87 -10.42 -9.20
CA PHE A 97 6.84 -11.13 -10.03
C PHE A 97 7.40 -12.35 -9.31
N TYR A 98 7.40 -13.48 -10.00
CA TYR A 98 8.04 -14.72 -9.58
C TYR A 98 9.17 -15.03 -10.56
N MET A 99 10.41 -14.97 -10.10
CA MET A 99 11.60 -15.13 -10.93
C MET A 99 12.43 -16.32 -10.47
N ASP A 100 12.86 -17.15 -11.42
CA ASP A 100 13.86 -18.20 -11.23
C ASP A 100 15.11 -17.89 -12.05
N LEU A 101 16.28 -18.10 -11.45
CA LEU A 101 17.56 -17.81 -12.07
C LEU A 101 18.23 -19.08 -12.56
N LYS A 102 19.02 -18.93 -13.62
CA LYS A 102 19.85 -20.03 -14.09
C LYS A 102 20.99 -20.28 -13.08
N LYS A 103 20.91 -21.38 -12.32
CA LYS A 103 21.90 -21.78 -11.29
C LYS A 103 23.32 -22.07 -11.80
N TYR A 104 23.57 -22.08 -13.11
CA TYR A 104 24.78 -22.66 -13.72
C TYR A 104 25.63 -21.70 -14.57
N LEU A 105 25.87 -20.48 -14.10
CA LEU A 105 26.92 -19.63 -14.67
C LEU A 105 28.11 -19.61 -13.69
N ARG A 106 29.02 -20.57 -13.88
CA ARG A 106 30.39 -20.53 -13.37
C ARG A 106 31.29 -19.91 -14.42
#